data_AF-A0A1I0CW76-F1
#
_entry.id   AF-A0A1I0CW76-F1
#
_cell.length_a   1.000
_cell.length_b   1.000
_cell.length_c   1.000
_cell.angle_alpha   90.00
_cell.angle_beta   90.00
_cell.angle_gamma   90.00
#
_symmetry.space_group_name_H-M   'P 1'
#
loop_
_entity.id
_entity.type
_entity.pdbx_description
1 polymer ?
#
loop_
_entity_poly.entity_id
_entity_poly.type
_entity_poly.pdbx_seq_one_letter_code
_entity_poly.pdbx_strand_id
1 'polypeptide(L)'
;MPTAQTTSHKTTEYKTTRRSKHDAIKLLTDDHNKVKKMFKEFEKLHKKQEEGKEELVQQICQELKIHAQLEEEIFYPAAREAIDDDDLMNEATVEHQAAKDLIEKIQSTSSSDPMYDAMVSVLGEYVNHHIEEEQNEIFPKVEKAKMDLEELGSEIEERKEALMEEQE
;
A
#
# COMPACT_ATOMS: atom_id res chain seq x y z
N MET A 1 64.65 -7.40 -14.73
CA MET A 1 63.98 -7.73 -13.47
C MET A 1 62.84 -6.76 -13.25
N PRO A 2 61.60 -7.07 -13.66
CA PRO A 2 60.42 -6.32 -13.25
C PRO A 2 59.63 -7.11 -12.19
N THR A 3 59.13 -6.44 -11.15
CA THR A 3 58.10 -6.97 -10.26
C THR A 3 56.92 -6.01 -10.29
N ALA A 4 55.87 -6.40 -11.01
CA ALA A 4 54.57 -5.75 -10.96
C ALA A 4 53.75 -6.39 -9.83
N GLN A 5 53.17 -5.55 -8.98
CA GLN A 5 52.36 -5.95 -7.83
C GLN A 5 50.89 -5.89 -8.27
N THR A 6 50.23 -7.04 -8.32
CA THR A 6 48.82 -7.16 -8.69
C THR A 6 47.96 -7.05 -7.43
N THR A 7 47.20 -5.97 -7.29
CA THR A 7 46.14 -5.83 -6.29
C THR A 7 44.85 -6.46 -6.84
N SER A 8 44.38 -7.52 -6.18
CA SER A 8 43.12 -8.19 -6.50
C SER A 8 41.97 -7.43 -5.87
N HIS A 9 41.14 -6.77 -6.67
CA HIS A 9 39.88 -6.19 -6.22
C HIS A 9 38.85 -7.32 -6.03
N LYS A 10 38.37 -7.49 -4.78
CA LYS A 10 37.27 -8.39 -4.46
C LYS A 10 35.95 -7.66 -4.73
N THR A 11 35.30 -7.99 -5.83
CA THR A 11 33.95 -7.53 -6.16
C THR A 11 32.95 -8.24 -5.26
N THR A 12 32.23 -7.49 -4.43
CA THR A 12 31.08 -7.97 -3.68
C THR A 12 29.88 -8.03 -4.64
N GLU A 13 29.50 -9.24 -5.04
CA GLU A 13 28.26 -9.48 -5.78
C GLU A 13 27.07 -9.20 -4.85
N TYR A 14 26.30 -8.16 -5.14
CA TYR A 14 24.98 -7.96 -4.55
C TYR A 14 24.03 -8.99 -5.18
N LYS A 15 23.72 -10.05 -4.43
CA LYS A 15 22.68 -11.02 -4.79
C LYS A 15 21.33 -10.33 -4.65
N THR A 16 20.70 -9.99 -5.77
CA THR A 16 19.29 -9.61 -5.79
C THR A 16 18.47 -10.87 -5.49
N THR A 17 18.15 -11.09 -4.22
CA THR A 17 17.25 -12.18 -3.81
C THR A 17 15.84 -11.83 -4.29
N ARG A 18 15.23 -12.74 -5.05
CA ARG A 18 13.81 -12.65 -5.40
C ARG A 18 13.01 -12.62 -4.09
N ARG A 19 12.25 -11.54 -3.84
CA ARG A 19 11.42 -11.43 -2.63
C ARG A 19 10.48 -12.62 -2.50
N SER A 20 10.36 -13.13 -1.28
CA SER A 20 9.47 -14.24 -0.93
C SER A 20 8.02 -13.91 -1.30
N LYS A 21 7.16 -14.93 -1.36
CA LYS A 21 5.72 -14.71 -1.53
C LYS A 21 5.12 -14.02 -0.30
N HIS A 22 5.67 -14.30 0.88
CA HIS A 22 5.24 -13.79 2.18
C HIS A 22 6.00 -12.52 2.60
N ASP A 23 6.56 -11.77 1.66
CA ASP A 23 7.27 -10.52 1.96
C ASP A 23 6.24 -9.40 2.19
N ALA A 24 6.26 -8.77 3.37
CA ALA A 24 5.31 -7.73 3.77
C ALA A 24 5.18 -6.61 2.72
N ILE A 25 6.31 -6.06 2.27
CA ILE A 25 6.33 -4.97 1.30
C ILE A 25 5.72 -5.43 -0.02
N LYS A 26 6.01 -6.66 -0.45
CA LYS A 26 5.39 -7.22 -1.65
C LYS A 26 3.88 -7.37 -1.51
N LEU A 27 3.38 -7.88 -0.38
CA LEU A 27 1.93 -8.04 -0.16
C LEU A 27 1.21 -6.68 -0.21
N LEU A 28 1.72 -5.69 0.50
CA LEU A 28 1.17 -4.32 0.50
C LEU A 28 1.28 -3.68 -0.91
N THR A 29 2.39 -3.89 -1.62
CA THR A 29 2.56 -3.44 -3.02
C THR A 29 1.57 -4.12 -3.96
N ASP A 30 1.24 -5.40 -3.75
CA ASP A 30 0.23 -6.10 -4.55
C ASP A 30 -1.17 -5.53 -4.30
N ASP A 31 -1.49 -5.12 -3.07
CA ASP A 31 -2.71 -4.39 -2.72
C ASP A 31 -2.76 -3.01 -3.36
N HIS A 32 -1.67 -2.23 -3.28
CA HIS A 32 -1.51 -0.95 -4.00
C HIS A 32 -1.83 -1.10 -5.49
N ASN A 33 -1.26 -2.12 -6.12
CA ASN A 33 -1.47 -2.38 -7.54
C ASN A 33 -2.91 -2.78 -7.86
N LYS A 34 -3.59 -3.49 -6.95
CA LYS A 34 -4.99 -3.87 -7.08
C LYS A 34 -5.89 -2.64 -7.02
N VAL A 35 -5.77 -1.80 -5.98
CA VAL A 35 -6.61 -0.60 -5.85
C VAL A 35 -6.34 0.42 -6.96
N LYS A 36 -5.07 0.60 -7.38
CA LYS A 36 -4.72 1.45 -8.54
C LYS A 36 -5.40 0.99 -9.84
N LYS A 37 -5.53 -0.33 -10.05
CA LYS A 37 -6.26 -0.87 -11.21
C LYS A 37 -7.76 -0.62 -11.10
N MET A 38 -8.33 -0.77 -9.90
CA MET A 38 -9.75 -0.54 -9.65
C MET A 38 -10.14 0.92 -9.86
N PHE A 39 -9.34 1.89 -9.38
CA PHE A 39 -9.56 3.31 -9.67
C PHE A 39 -9.50 3.63 -11.17
N LYS A 40 -8.54 3.05 -11.90
CA LYS A 40 -8.46 3.20 -13.36
C LYS A 40 -9.67 2.60 -14.07
N GLU A 41 -10.25 1.52 -13.54
CA GLU A 41 -11.47 0.93 -14.09
C GLU A 41 -12.69 1.80 -13.78
N PHE A 42 -12.79 2.31 -12.54
CA PHE A 42 -13.82 3.28 -12.15
C PHE A 42 -13.82 4.51 -13.07
N GLU A 43 -12.66 5.09 -13.37
CA GLU A 43 -12.57 6.22 -14.31
C GLU A 43 -13.14 5.90 -15.69
N LYS A 44 -12.91 4.68 -16.19
CA LYS A 44 -13.45 4.26 -17.50
C LYS A 44 -14.96 4.10 -17.45
N LEU A 45 -15.49 3.43 -16.42
CA LEU A 45 -16.92 3.24 -16.23
C LEU A 45 -17.63 4.60 -16.08
N HIS A 46 -17.05 5.50 -15.29
CA HIS A 46 -17.55 6.86 -15.11
C HIS A 46 -17.59 7.64 -16.43
N LYS A 47 -16.49 7.65 -17.20
CA LYS A 47 -16.40 8.37 -18.50
C LYS A 47 -17.43 7.87 -19.52
N LYS A 48 -17.77 6.58 -19.48
CA LYS A 48 -18.73 5.96 -20.42
C LYS A 48 -20.17 5.88 -19.88
N GLN A 49 -20.39 6.23 -18.62
CA GLN A 49 -21.68 6.05 -17.92
C GLN A 49 -22.15 4.58 -17.95
N GLU A 50 -21.23 3.64 -17.75
CA GLU A 50 -21.52 2.20 -17.73
C GLU A 50 -22.05 1.75 -16.34
N GLU A 51 -22.89 0.72 -16.33
CA GLU A 51 -23.38 0.06 -15.11
C GLU A 51 -22.23 -0.64 -14.35
N GLY A 52 -22.44 -1.01 -13.08
CA GLY A 52 -21.44 -1.71 -12.25
C GLY A 52 -20.42 -0.80 -11.54
N LYS A 53 -20.45 0.51 -11.81
CA LYS A 53 -19.59 1.51 -11.13
C LYS A 53 -19.77 1.48 -9.60
N GLU A 54 -21.01 1.39 -9.11
CA GLU A 54 -21.29 1.40 -7.67
C GLU A 54 -20.69 0.19 -6.96
N GLU A 55 -20.85 -1.01 -7.53
CA GLU A 55 -20.26 -2.24 -7.02
C GLU A 55 -18.73 -2.14 -6.95
N LEU A 56 -18.11 -1.60 -8.01
CA LEU A 56 -16.67 -1.36 -8.03
C LEU A 56 -16.23 -0.36 -6.95
N VAL A 57 -16.98 0.71 -6.71
CA VAL A 57 -16.67 1.68 -5.65
C VAL A 57 -16.77 1.04 -4.27
N GLN A 58 -17.80 0.23 -4.02
CA GLN A 58 -17.90 -0.50 -2.76
C GLN A 58 -16.72 -1.46 -2.57
N GLN A 59 -16.30 -2.13 -3.64
CA GLN A 59 -15.13 -2.98 -3.60
C GLN A 59 -13.85 -2.16 -3.31
N ILE A 60 -13.66 -1.00 -3.94
CA ILE A 60 -12.52 -0.09 -3.65
C ILE A 60 -12.52 0.28 -2.16
N CYS A 61 -13.65 0.74 -1.63
CA CYS A 61 -13.79 1.13 -0.23
C CYS A 61 -13.43 -0.02 0.72
N GLN A 62 -13.84 -1.25 0.39
CA GLN A 62 -13.57 -2.41 1.21
C GLN A 62 -12.08 -2.80 1.21
N GLU A 63 -11.47 -2.86 0.02
CA GLU A 63 -10.05 -3.20 -0.12
C GLU A 63 -9.16 -2.18 0.60
N LEU A 64 -9.48 -0.89 0.49
CA LEU A 64 -8.75 0.17 1.19
C LEU A 64 -8.89 0.09 2.71
N LYS A 65 -10.07 -0.27 3.23
CA LYS A 65 -10.27 -0.47 4.68
C LYS A 65 -9.44 -1.62 5.21
N ILE A 66 -9.43 -2.75 4.52
CA ILE A 66 -8.61 -3.91 4.89
C ILE A 66 -7.14 -3.53 4.84
N HIS A 67 -6.69 -2.94 3.74
CA HIS A 67 -5.30 -2.54 3.54
C HIS A 67 -4.81 -1.58 4.63
N ALA A 68 -5.55 -0.49 4.89
CA ALA A 68 -5.21 0.46 5.93
C ALA A 68 -5.16 -0.18 7.32
N GLN A 69 -6.06 -1.13 7.61
CA GLN A 69 -6.08 -1.84 8.88
C GLN A 69 -4.85 -2.75 9.04
N LEU A 70 -4.42 -3.45 7.98
CA LEU A 70 -3.20 -4.27 8.00
C LEU A 70 -1.97 -3.41 8.27
N GLU A 71 -1.91 -2.23 7.66
CA GLU A 71 -0.81 -1.30 7.87
C GLU A 71 -0.79 -0.73 9.28
N GLU A 72 -1.93 -0.25 9.76
CA GLU A 72 -2.03 0.35 11.10
C GLU A 72 -1.81 -0.65 12.24
N GLU A 73 -2.27 -1.89 12.09
CA GLU A 73 -2.14 -2.92 13.13
C GLU A 73 -0.77 -3.58 13.15
N ILE A 74 -0.11 -3.74 11.99
CA ILE A 74 1.06 -4.61 11.83
C ILE A 74 2.25 -3.84 11.25
N PHE A 75 2.09 -3.25 10.07
CA PHE A 75 3.22 -2.66 9.34
C PHE A 75 3.77 -1.38 9.98
N TYR A 76 2.91 -0.43 10.34
CA TYR A 76 3.28 0.89 10.88
C TYR A 76 3.95 0.81 12.25
N PRO A 77 3.48 -0.01 13.21
CA PRO A 77 4.21 -0.20 14.46
C PRO A 77 5.65 -0.68 14.22
N ALA A 78 5.80 -1.70 13.37
CA ALA A 78 7.11 -2.26 13.05
C ALA A 78 7.99 -1.25 12.28
N ALA A 79 7.40 -0.51 11.34
CA ALA A 79 8.09 0.53 10.58
C ALA A 79 8.58 1.66 11.49
N ARG A 80 7.74 2.16 12.42
CA ARG A 80 8.11 3.20 13.39
C ARG A 80 9.25 2.79 14.31
N GLU A 81 9.30 1.53 14.73
CA GLU A 81 10.43 1.03 15.52
C GLU A 81 11.74 0.95 14.72
N ALA A 82 11.62 0.72 13.41
CA ALA A 82 12.76 0.47 12.53
C ALA A 82 13.28 1.70 11.81
N ILE A 83 12.42 2.70 11.56
CA ILE A 83 12.76 3.94 10.86
C ILE A 83 12.71 5.10 11.83
N ASP A 84 13.83 5.82 11.99
CA ASP A 84 13.96 7.01 12.83
C ASP A 84 13.41 8.24 12.08
N ASP A 85 12.14 8.18 11.67
CA ASP A 85 11.46 9.22 10.89
C ASP A 85 9.98 9.36 11.31
N ASP A 86 9.78 9.91 12.50
CA ASP A 86 8.46 10.09 13.10
C ASP A 86 7.57 11.02 12.29
N ASP A 87 8.12 12.06 11.66
CA ASP A 87 7.35 13.03 10.87
C ASP A 87 6.69 12.33 9.67
N LEU A 88 7.48 11.54 8.91
CA LEU A 88 6.97 10.75 7.79
C LEU A 88 5.88 9.76 8.24
N MET A 89 6.10 9.03 9.33
CA MET A 89 5.11 8.08 9.81
C MET A 89 3.85 8.77 10.36
N ASN A 90 3.98 9.97 10.92
CA ASN A 90 2.84 10.78 11.37
C ASN A 90 2.01 11.29 10.20
N GLU A 91 2.66 11.72 9.11
CA GLU A 91 2.00 12.11 7.86
C GLU A 91 1.17 10.95 7.31
N ALA A 92 1.79 9.78 7.10
CA ALA A 92 1.10 8.56 6.66
C ALA A 92 -0.13 8.21 7.53
N THR A 93 -0.03 8.36 8.86
CA THR A 93 -1.16 8.11 9.78
C THR A 93 -2.31 9.10 9.58
N VAL A 94 -2.00 10.38 9.33
CA VAL A 94 -3.01 11.42 9.07
C VAL A 94 -3.66 11.21 7.71
N GLU A 95 -2.89 10.85 6.69
CA GLU A 95 -3.42 10.53 5.35
C GLU A 95 -4.39 9.36 5.39
N HIS A 96 -4.04 8.28 6.12
CA HIS A 96 -4.93 7.15 6.35
C HIS A 96 -6.26 7.56 6.98
N GLN A 97 -6.23 8.40 8.01
CA GLN A 97 -7.46 8.86 8.63
C GLN A 97 -8.32 9.68 7.64
N ALA A 98 -7.70 10.56 6.85
CA ALA A 98 -8.40 11.33 5.84
C ALA A 98 -9.04 10.45 4.75
N ALA A 99 -8.34 9.41 4.30
CA ALA A 99 -8.86 8.44 3.35
C ALA A 99 -10.04 7.64 3.94
N LYS A 100 -9.94 7.17 5.19
CA LYS A 100 -11.01 6.45 5.90
C LYS A 100 -12.26 7.31 6.07
N ASP A 101 -12.12 8.57 6.49
CA ASP A 101 -13.23 9.51 6.63
C ASP A 101 -13.96 9.73 5.29
N LEU A 102 -13.20 9.85 4.20
CA LEU A 102 -13.76 10.01 2.85
C LEU A 102 -14.46 8.72 2.38
N ILE A 103 -13.91 7.55 2.69
CA ILE A 103 -14.56 6.26 2.42
C ILE A 103 -15.92 6.18 3.13
N GLU A 104 -15.99 6.51 4.42
CA GLU A 104 -17.25 6.50 5.19
C GLU A 104 -18.28 7.45 4.57
N LYS A 105 -17.84 8.63 4.13
CA LYS A 105 -18.69 9.59 3.44
C LYS A 105 -19.20 9.05 2.10
N ILE A 106 -18.34 8.41 1.30
CA ILE A 106 -18.73 7.78 0.02
C ILE A 106 -19.77 6.69 0.27
N GLN A 107 -19.54 5.80 1.25
CA GLN A 107 -20.45 4.68 1.54
C GLN A 107 -21.81 5.12 2.10
N SER A 108 -21.87 6.29 2.74
CA SER A 108 -23.12 6.88 3.24
C SER A 108 -23.82 7.79 2.22
N THR A 109 -23.23 8.00 1.04
CA THR A 109 -23.80 8.84 -0.02
C THR A 109 -24.43 7.98 -1.13
N SER A 110 -25.61 8.39 -1.59
CA SER A 110 -26.27 7.73 -2.73
C SER A 110 -25.40 7.80 -3.99
N SER A 111 -25.32 6.71 -4.76
CA SER A 111 -24.63 6.68 -6.06
C SER A 111 -25.23 7.62 -7.10
N SER A 112 -26.47 8.08 -6.89
CA SER A 112 -27.14 9.09 -7.69
C SER A 112 -26.80 10.54 -7.30
N ASP A 113 -26.08 10.75 -6.19
CA ASP A 113 -25.69 12.09 -5.75
C ASP A 113 -24.67 12.69 -6.74
N PRO A 114 -24.84 13.95 -7.19
CA PRO A 114 -23.89 14.61 -8.10
C PRO A 114 -22.44 14.66 -7.58
N MET A 115 -22.23 14.59 -6.26
CA MET A 115 -20.91 14.60 -5.63
C MET A 115 -20.27 13.21 -5.51
N TYR A 116 -21.03 12.13 -5.72
CA TYR A 116 -20.55 10.77 -5.49
C TYR A 116 -19.27 10.47 -6.28
N ASP A 117 -19.29 10.68 -7.59
CA ASP A 117 -18.15 10.40 -8.46
C ASP A 117 -16.96 11.34 -8.21
N ALA A 118 -17.23 12.57 -7.80
CA ALA A 118 -16.19 13.52 -7.42
C ALA A 118 -15.46 13.05 -6.16
N MET A 119 -16.18 12.56 -5.15
CA MET A 119 -15.57 12.02 -3.93
C MET A 119 -14.71 10.78 -4.21
N VAL A 120 -15.17 9.88 -5.07
CA VAL A 120 -14.38 8.69 -5.47
C VAL A 120 -13.11 9.12 -6.22
N SER A 121 -13.20 10.12 -7.08
CA SER A 121 -12.04 10.65 -7.81
C SER A 121 -11.01 11.25 -6.86
N VAL A 122 -11.44 12.06 -5.89
CA VAL A 122 -10.57 12.63 -4.85
C VAL A 122 -9.95 11.55 -3.97
N LEU A 123 -10.72 10.51 -3.60
CA LEU A 123 -10.19 9.36 -2.87
C LEU A 123 -9.05 8.69 -3.66
N GLY A 124 -9.24 8.51 -4.97
CA GLY A 124 -8.19 7.97 -5.84
C GLY A 124 -6.93 8.82 -5.89
N GLU A 125 -7.05 10.16 -5.84
CA GLU A 125 -5.90 11.07 -5.78
C GLU A 125 -5.14 10.93 -4.44
N TYR A 126 -5.85 10.93 -3.31
CA TYR A 126 -5.24 10.74 -1.98
C TYR A 126 -4.54 9.39 -1.87
N VAL A 127 -5.20 8.31 -2.26
CA VAL A 127 -4.61 6.97 -2.23
C VAL A 127 -3.40 6.87 -3.15
N ASN A 128 -3.42 7.49 -4.34
CA ASN A 128 -2.26 7.47 -5.23
C ASN A 128 -1.06 8.21 -4.63
N HIS A 129 -1.28 9.35 -3.98
CA HIS A 129 -0.23 10.10 -3.31
C HIS A 129 0.37 9.30 -2.16
N HIS A 130 -0.48 8.74 -1.30
CA HIS A 130 -0.09 7.88 -0.19
C HIS A 130 0.79 6.71 -0.65
N ILE A 131 0.33 5.96 -1.67
CA ILE A 131 1.09 4.84 -2.24
C ILE A 131 2.45 5.27 -2.81
N GLU A 132 2.55 6.48 -3.34
CA GLU A 132 3.83 7.01 -3.83
C GLU A 132 4.77 7.35 -2.68
N GLU A 133 4.29 7.95 -1.60
CA GLU A 133 5.08 8.21 -0.40
C GLU A 133 5.59 6.89 0.20
N GLU A 134 4.70 5.93 0.43
CA GLU A 134 5.08 4.67 1.07
C GLU A 134 6.14 3.90 0.26
N GLN A 135 5.90 3.72 -1.05
CA GLN A 135 6.81 2.92 -1.88
C GLN A 135 8.16 3.62 -2.16
N ASN A 136 8.20 4.95 -2.15
CA ASN A 136 9.42 5.69 -2.47
C ASN A 136 10.20 6.12 -1.21
N GLU A 137 9.53 6.27 -0.07
CA GLU A 137 10.13 6.79 1.16
C GLU A 137 10.13 5.77 2.30
N ILE A 138 8.98 5.21 2.66
CA ILE A 138 8.84 4.32 3.82
C ILE A 138 9.44 2.95 3.53
N PHE A 139 8.99 2.26 2.48
CA PHE A 139 9.44 0.90 2.13
C PHE A 139 10.96 0.82 1.95
N PRO A 140 11.64 1.76 1.25
CA PRO A 140 13.09 1.72 1.14
C PRO A 140 13.83 1.94 2.47
N LYS A 141 13.25 2.67 3.43
CA LYS A 141 13.82 2.85 4.79
C LYS A 141 13.67 1.56 5.59
N VAL A 142 12.48 0.97 5.56
CA VAL A 142 12.16 -0.34 6.16
C VAL A 142 13.10 -1.44 5.62
N GLU A 143 13.31 -1.53 4.30
CA GLU A 143 14.25 -2.50 3.72
C GLU A 143 15.69 -2.32 4.21
N LYS A 144 16.13 -1.06 4.37
CA LYS A 144 17.49 -0.76 4.87
C LYS A 144 17.66 -1.07 6.36
N ALA A 145 16.58 -1.03 7.13
CA ALA A 145 16.57 -1.39 8.55
C ALA A 145 16.74 -2.89 8.80
N LYS A 146 16.68 -3.73 7.75
CA LYS A 146 16.87 -5.20 7.80
C LYS A 146 15.89 -5.90 8.76
N MET A 147 14.65 -5.45 8.76
CA MET A 147 13.55 -6.12 9.46
C MET A 147 13.26 -7.50 8.86
N ASP A 148 12.66 -8.38 9.65
CA ASP A 148 12.17 -9.66 9.14
C ASP A 148 10.84 -9.44 8.40
N LEU A 149 10.95 -9.15 7.10
CA LEU A 149 9.80 -8.91 6.24
C LEU A 149 9.02 -10.18 5.90
N GLU A 150 9.59 -11.38 6.12
CA GLU A 150 8.88 -12.64 5.90
C GLU A 150 7.97 -12.98 7.09
N GLU A 151 8.45 -12.75 8.31
CA GLU A 151 7.63 -12.88 9.52
C GLU A 151 6.47 -11.86 9.48
N LEU A 152 6.80 -10.58 9.25
CA LEU A 152 5.79 -9.52 9.18
C LEU A 152 4.76 -9.77 8.05
N GLY A 153 5.21 -10.27 6.90
CA GLY A 153 4.31 -10.58 5.80
C GLY A 153 3.43 -11.81 6.06
N SER A 154 3.88 -12.75 6.89
CA SER A 154 3.05 -13.87 7.35
C SER A 154 1.94 -13.38 8.27
N GLU A 155 2.25 -12.46 9.20
CA GLU A 155 1.24 -11.83 10.06
C GLU A 155 0.20 -11.04 9.25
N ILE A 156 0.65 -10.28 8.24
CA ILE A 156 -0.24 -9.55 7.33
C ILE A 156 -1.15 -10.51 6.55
N GLU A 157 -0.62 -11.61 6.01
CA GLU A 157 -1.42 -12.58 5.26
C GLU A 157 -2.49 -13.24 6.15
N GLU A 158 -2.11 -13.72 7.34
CA GLU A 158 -3.05 -14.31 8.31
C GLU A 158 -4.13 -13.29 8.74
N ARG A 159 -3.73 -12.06 9.05
CA ARG A 159 -4.68 -11.03 9.45
C ARG A 159 -5.65 -10.66 8.33
N LYS A 160 -5.16 -10.62 7.10
CA LYS A 160 -5.97 -10.34 5.92
C LYS A 160 -6.99 -11.43 5.66
N GLU A 161 -6.60 -12.70 5.77
CA GLU A 161 -7.52 -13.83 5.67
C GLU A 161 -8.64 -13.73 6.71
N ALA A 162 -8.30 -13.45 7.97
CA ALA A 162 -9.29 -13.24 9.03
C ALA A 162 -10.24 -12.07 8.74
N LEU A 163 -9.72 -10.92 8.26
CA LEU A 163 -10.55 -9.77 7.89
C LEU A 163 -11.50 -10.08 6.72
N MET A 164 -11.06 -10.90 5.77
CA MET A 164 -11.90 -11.31 4.63
C MET A 164 -13.02 -12.25 5.10
N GLU A 165 -12.74 -13.17 6.02
CA GLU A 165 -13.75 -14.07 6.60
C GLU A 165 -14.79 -13.34 7.46
N GLU A 166 -14.39 -12.30 8.20
CA GLU A 166 -15.32 -11.47 9.01
C GLU A 166 -16.36 -10.71 8.16
N GLN A 167 -16.13 -10.61 6.84
CA GLN A 167 -16.98 -9.88 5.90
C GLN A 167 -17.90 -10.79 5.06
N GLU A 168 -17.77 -12.11 5.18
CA GLU A 168 -18.68 -13.11 4.59
C GLU A 168 -19.94 -13.33 5.43
#